data_AF-Q2RKY7-F1
#
_entry.id   AF-Q2RKY7-F1
#
_cell.length_a   1.000
_cell.length_b   1.000
_cell.length_c   1.000
_cell.angle_alpha   90.00
_cell.angle_beta   90.00
_cell.angle_gamma   90.00
#
_symmetry.space_group_name_H-M   'P 1'
#
loop_
_entity.id
_entity.type
_entity.pdbx_description
1 polymer ?
#
loop_
_entity_poly.entity_id
_entity_poly.type
_entity_poly.pdbx_seq_one_letter_code
_entity_poly.pdbx_strand_id
1 'polypeptide(L)'
;MVANDAYAEQLRFLTLSEAELGLMEAEKEIFIKEADAVVKTFYDHLLQYPYLENMIKQHSTLERLTQTQKAYFISLTAPRIDGEYISGRLRIGKKHQKIGLYPKWYLGAYRIYLSEIRRVIWHYHADDPDLCLRLLEAFTKRIIFDMQLAIENYIIDQLQQLGHFQDEIAAVAKIIGDIAEQTKILSLNASIEAARAGEHGRTFSVVAQAVRDLAARTSQSARDITQKVQENHRLLARMQQTGKE
;
A
#
# COMPACT_ATOMS: atom_id res chain seq x y z
N MET A 1 13.58 -25.54 0.26
CA MET A 1 12.78 -25.30 1.48
C MET A 1 12.41 -23.82 1.56
N VAL A 2 11.15 -23.50 1.25
CA VAL A 2 10.58 -22.15 1.35
C VAL A 2 10.38 -21.84 2.83
N ALA A 3 11.23 -21.00 3.41
CA ALA A 3 11.28 -20.75 4.84
C ALA A 3 10.29 -19.65 5.29
N ASN A 4 9.04 -19.68 4.81
CA ASN A 4 7.97 -18.86 5.34
C ASN A 4 6.59 -19.42 4.95
N ASP A 5 5.82 -19.95 5.91
CA ASP A 5 4.47 -20.48 5.66
C ASP A 5 3.54 -19.43 5.05
N ALA A 6 3.76 -18.15 5.33
CA ALA A 6 2.91 -17.05 4.87
C ALA A 6 2.88 -16.86 3.34
N TYR A 7 3.90 -17.30 2.60
CA TYR A 7 4.01 -17.09 1.15
C TYR A 7 4.07 -18.39 0.34
N ALA A 8 3.96 -19.55 1.02
CA ALA A 8 4.03 -20.84 0.37
C ALA A 8 2.89 -21.04 -0.65
N GLU A 9 1.69 -20.55 -0.35
CA GLU A 9 0.54 -20.63 -1.25
C GLU A 9 0.72 -19.81 -2.52
N GLN A 10 1.22 -18.58 -2.40
CA GLN A 10 1.50 -17.72 -3.55
C GLN A 10 2.57 -18.33 -4.46
N LEU A 11 3.62 -18.90 -3.89
CA LEU A 11 4.66 -19.59 -4.65
C LEU A 11 4.14 -20.84 -5.36
N ARG A 12 3.24 -21.61 -4.71
CA ARG A 12 2.54 -22.73 -5.34
C ARG A 12 1.64 -22.26 -6.49
N PHE A 13 0.87 -21.19 -6.28
CA PHE A 13 0.00 -20.59 -7.30
C PHE A 13 0.79 -20.15 -8.54
N LEU A 14 1.96 -19.53 -8.33
CA LEU A 14 2.85 -19.13 -9.41
C LEU A 14 3.60 -20.30 -10.06
N THR A 15 3.49 -21.52 -9.51
CA THR A 15 4.20 -22.71 -9.96
C THR A 15 5.73 -22.53 -10.02
N LEU A 16 6.30 -21.71 -9.13
CA LEU A 16 7.74 -21.45 -9.10
C LEU A 16 8.46 -22.54 -8.31
N SER A 17 9.10 -23.45 -9.04
CA SER A 17 9.71 -24.67 -8.52
C SER A 17 11.18 -24.50 -8.11
N GLU A 18 11.68 -25.41 -7.28
CA GLU A 18 13.12 -25.46 -6.94
C GLU A 18 14.00 -25.72 -8.17
N ALA A 19 13.48 -26.45 -9.17
CA ALA A 19 14.18 -26.70 -10.43
C ALA A 19 14.35 -25.40 -11.25
N GLU A 20 13.33 -24.54 -11.30
CA GLU A 20 13.42 -23.24 -11.95
C GLU A 20 14.36 -22.28 -11.20
N LEU A 21 14.38 -22.32 -9.86
CA LEU A 21 15.35 -21.56 -9.08
C LEU A 21 16.78 -22.01 -9.36
N GLY A 22 17.01 -23.33 -9.43
CA GLY A 22 18.31 -23.90 -9.81
C GLY A 22 18.72 -23.55 -11.24
N LEU A 23 17.76 -23.49 -12.17
CA LEU A 23 18.00 -23.06 -13.55
C LEU A 23 18.46 -21.60 -13.61
N MET A 24 17.79 -20.70 -12.87
CA MET A 24 18.21 -19.29 -12.80
C MET A 24 19.58 -19.13 -12.11
N GLU A 25 19.86 -19.92 -11.06
CA GLU A 25 21.15 -19.89 -10.37
C GLU A 25 22.30 -20.33 -11.27
N ALA A 26 22.10 -21.37 -12.08
CA ALA A 26 23.10 -21.86 -13.03
C ALA A 26 23.56 -20.75 -14.01
N GLU A 27 22.66 -19.82 -14.35
CA GLU A 27 22.93 -18.69 -15.24
C GLU A 27 23.46 -17.44 -14.52
N LYS A 28 23.66 -17.47 -13.20
CA LYS A 28 24.03 -16.28 -12.40
C LYS A 28 25.21 -15.49 -12.97
N GLU A 29 26.22 -16.17 -13.50
CA GLU A 29 27.43 -15.52 -14.02
C GLU A 29 27.16 -14.59 -15.22
N ILE A 30 26.25 -14.96 -16.14
CA ILE A 30 25.89 -14.07 -17.26
C ILE A 30 25.12 -12.85 -16.77
N PHE A 31 24.30 -13.01 -15.72
CA PHE A 31 23.57 -11.89 -15.11
C PHE A 31 24.49 -10.94 -14.35
N ILE A 32 25.53 -11.45 -13.67
CA ILE A 32 26.56 -10.61 -13.02
C ILE A 32 27.29 -9.77 -14.07
N LYS A 33 27.70 -10.38 -15.19
CA LYS A 33 28.42 -9.68 -16.29
C LYS A 33 27.58 -8.56 -16.90
N GLU A 34 26.28 -8.77 -17.07
CA GLU A 34 25.38 -7.81 -17.72
C GLU A 34 24.83 -6.74 -16.76
N ALA A 35 24.99 -6.91 -15.43
CA ALA A 35 24.28 -6.12 -14.45
C ALA A 35 24.55 -4.61 -14.55
N ASP A 36 25.78 -4.19 -14.89
CA ASP A 36 26.09 -2.76 -15.07
C ASP A 36 25.35 -2.16 -16.28
N ALA A 37 25.30 -2.88 -17.41
CA ALA A 37 24.59 -2.43 -18.60
C ALA A 37 23.07 -2.36 -18.35
N VAL A 38 22.51 -3.36 -17.68
CA VAL A 38 21.08 -3.43 -17.33
C VAL A 38 20.67 -2.26 -16.43
N VAL A 39 21.45 -1.98 -15.38
CA VAL A 39 21.14 -0.90 -14.45
C VAL A 39 21.32 0.47 -15.11
N LYS A 40 22.30 0.61 -16.02
CA LYS A 40 22.41 1.82 -16.84
C LYS A 40 21.16 2.05 -17.68
N THR A 41 20.68 1.03 -18.41
CA THR A 41 19.43 1.11 -19.18
C THR A 41 18.23 1.48 -18.29
N PHE A 42 18.18 0.94 -17.07
CA PHE A 42 17.13 1.27 -16.10
C PHE A 42 17.11 2.75 -15.74
N TYR A 43 18.24 3.32 -15.32
CA TYR A 43 18.29 4.73 -14.93
C TYR A 43 18.22 5.69 -16.12
N ASP A 44 18.83 5.35 -17.26
CA ASP A 44 18.67 6.12 -18.49
C ASP A 44 17.19 6.25 -18.89
N HIS A 45 16.38 5.23 -18.61
CA HIS A 45 14.93 5.31 -18.82
C HIS A 45 14.23 6.17 -17.76
N LEU A 46 14.50 5.94 -16.45
CA LEU A 46 13.81 6.68 -15.38
C LEU A 46 14.10 8.18 -15.43
N LEU A 47 15.32 8.57 -15.79
CA LEU A 47 15.75 9.97 -15.86
C LEU A 47 15.11 10.75 -17.00
N GLN A 48 14.40 10.09 -17.93
CA GLN A 48 13.56 10.77 -18.93
C GLN A 48 12.28 11.37 -18.34
N TYR A 49 11.95 11.01 -17.09
CA TYR A 49 10.75 11.48 -16.40
C TYR A 49 11.14 12.43 -15.27
N PRO A 50 10.91 13.76 -15.41
CA PRO A 50 11.34 14.76 -14.42
C PRO A 50 10.86 14.48 -12.99
N TYR A 51 9.66 13.92 -12.85
CA TYR A 51 9.11 13.49 -11.56
C TYR A 51 9.98 12.45 -10.86
N LEU A 52 10.41 11.42 -11.59
CA LEU A 52 11.24 10.33 -11.04
C LEU A 52 12.68 10.79 -10.82
N GLU A 53 13.23 11.60 -11.73
CA GLU A 53 14.54 12.23 -11.56
C GLU A 53 14.58 13.08 -10.28
N ASN A 54 13.58 13.95 -10.07
CA ASN A 54 13.52 14.79 -8.88
C ASN A 54 13.42 13.94 -7.60
N MET A 55 12.59 12.90 -7.61
CA MET A 55 12.48 11.96 -6.48
C MET A 55 13.83 11.29 -6.15
N ILE A 56 14.58 10.85 -7.17
CA ILE A 56 15.91 10.28 -6.98
C ILE A 56 16.84 11.29 -6.32
N LYS A 57 16.91 12.52 -6.85
CA LYS A 57 17.77 13.60 -6.33
C LYS A 57 17.45 13.98 -4.89
N GLN A 58 16.17 13.93 -4.50
CA GLN A 58 15.73 14.28 -3.15
C GLN A 58 16.07 13.22 -2.10
N HIS A 59 16.10 11.93 -2.49
CA HIS A 59 16.21 10.83 -1.52
C HIS A 59 17.52 10.04 -1.61
N SER A 60 18.32 10.21 -2.68
CA SER A 60 19.53 9.44 -2.91
C SER A 60 20.47 10.07 -3.96
N THR A 61 21.54 9.34 -4.28
CA THR A 61 22.41 9.60 -5.45
C THR A 61 22.27 8.47 -6.46
N LEU A 62 22.50 8.78 -7.74
CA LEU A 62 22.47 7.79 -8.82
C LEU A 62 23.52 6.69 -8.60
N GLU A 63 24.71 7.04 -8.13
CA GLU A 63 25.79 6.09 -7.82
C GLU A 63 25.33 5.06 -6.79
N ARG A 64 24.80 5.51 -5.64
CA ARG A 64 24.33 4.61 -4.58
C ARG A 64 23.19 3.73 -5.06
N LEU A 65 22.23 4.31 -5.78
CA LEU A 65 21.07 3.56 -6.26
C LEU A 65 21.45 2.53 -7.33
N THR A 66 22.42 2.86 -8.19
CA THR A 66 22.98 1.94 -9.20
C THR A 66 23.53 0.68 -8.52
N GLN A 67 24.31 0.82 -7.44
CA GLN A 67 24.81 -0.35 -6.70
C GLN A 67 23.68 -1.19 -6.10
N THR A 68 22.66 -0.55 -5.53
CA THR A 68 21.53 -1.29 -4.95
C THR A 68 20.68 -1.98 -6.01
N GLN A 69 20.48 -1.37 -7.20
CA GLN A 69 19.75 -2.02 -8.29
C GLN A 69 20.54 -3.10 -8.99
N LYS A 70 21.87 -3.00 -9.01
CA LYS A 70 22.76 -4.08 -9.46
C LYS A 70 22.59 -5.30 -8.55
N ALA A 71 22.66 -5.09 -7.24
CA ALA A 71 22.42 -6.15 -6.26
C ALA A 71 21.02 -6.75 -6.38
N TYR A 72 19.98 -5.93 -6.60
CA TYR A 72 18.63 -6.41 -6.87
C TYR A 72 18.58 -7.32 -8.10
N PHE A 73 19.09 -6.86 -9.24
CA PHE A 73 19.07 -7.61 -10.49
C PHE A 73 19.77 -8.98 -10.36
N ILE A 74 20.97 -9.00 -9.76
CA ILE A 74 21.71 -10.24 -9.51
C ILE A 74 20.93 -11.15 -8.54
N SER A 75 20.27 -10.59 -7.52
CA SER A 75 19.51 -11.41 -6.57
C SER A 75 18.30 -12.12 -7.19
N LEU A 76 17.86 -11.76 -8.41
CA LEU A 76 16.84 -12.52 -9.13
C LEU A 76 17.30 -13.95 -9.42
N THR A 77 18.61 -14.20 -9.54
CA THR A 77 19.19 -15.53 -9.75
C THR A 77 19.47 -16.29 -8.45
N ALA A 78 18.99 -15.81 -7.29
CA ALA A 78 19.23 -16.49 -6.02
C ALA A 78 18.64 -17.92 -5.99
N PRO A 79 19.33 -18.90 -5.41
CA PRO A 79 18.89 -20.31 -5.39
C PRO A 79 17.57 -20.55 -4.66
N ARG A 80 17.16 -19.62 -3.80
CA ARG A 80 16.07 -19.81 -2.84
C ARG A 80 15.25 -18.54 -2.70
N ILE A 81 14.01 -18.72 -2.25
CA ILE A 81 13.12 -17.68 -1.71
C ILE A 81 12.96 -17.99 -0.24
N ASP A 82 13.88 -17.48 0.58
CA ASP A 82 13.85 -17.62 2.03
C ASP A 82 13.30 -16.36 2.69
N GLY A 83 13.21 -16.38 4.02
CA GLY A 83 12.72 -15.26 4.81
C GLY A 83 13.55 -13.98 4.62
N GLU A 84 14.86 -14.10 4.35
CA GLU A 84 15.72 -12.94 4.11
C GLU A 84 15.42 -12.29 2.76
N TYR A 85 15.27 -13.10 1.70
CA TYR A 85 14.85 -12.63 0.38
C TYR A 85 13.53 -11.86 0.46
N ILE A 86 12.50 -12.48 1.06
CA ILE A 86 11.16 -11.90 1.20
C ILE A 86 11.21 -10.60 2.02
N SER A 87 11.85 -10.63 3.19
CA SER A 87 11.98 -9.45 4.07
C SER A 87 12.72 -8.31 3.36
N GLY A 88 13.70 -8.64 2.52
CA GLY A 88 14.39 -7.69 1.66
C GLY A 88 13.43 -6.98 0.71
N ARG A 89 12.60 -7.72 -0.03
CA ARG A 89 11.62 -7.15 -0.97
C ARG A 89 10.57 -6.28 -0.29
N LEU A 90 9.99 -6.77 0.81
CA LEU A 90 9.03 -6.02 1.62
C LEU A 90 9.62 -4.68 2.10
N ARG A 91 10.86 -4.71 2.62
CA ARG A 91 11.55 -3.51 3.10
C ARG A 91 11.78 -2.48 1.99
N ILE A 92 12.12 -2.93 0.77
CA ILE A 92 12.28 -2.04 -0.38
C ILE A 92 10.93 -1.47 -0.82
N GLY A 93 9.86 -2.26 -0.83
CA GLY A 93 8.50 -1.78 -1.06
C GLY A 93 8.10 -0.65 -0.10
N LYS A 94 8.34 -0.85 1.20
CA LYS A 94 8.11 0.16 2.24
C LYS A 94 8.96 1.42 2.06
N LYS A 95 10.20 1.31 1.59
CA LYS A 95 11.03 2.49 1.28
C LYS A 95 10.45 3.30 0.13
N HIS A 96 10.05 2.66 -0.96
CA HIS A 96 9.43 3.33 -2.10
C HIS A 96 8.11 4.03 -1.71
N GLN A 97 7.30 3.37 -0.89
CA GLN A 97 6.06 3.94 -0.37
C GLN A 97 6.33 5.20 0.47
N LYS A 98 7.32 5.15 1.37
CA LYS A 98 7.69 6.30 2.22
C LYS A 98 8.18 7.54 1.45
N ILE A 99 8.79 7.36 0.28
CA ILE A 99 9.21 8.47 -0.58
C ILE A 99 8.11 8.93 -1.54
N GLY A 100 6.90 8.37 -1.42
CA GLY A 100 5.76 8.74 -2.26
C GLY A 100 5.84 8.21 -3.70
N LEU A 101 6.63 7.16 -3.96
CA LEU A 101 6.65 6.56 -5.29
C LEU A 101 5.30 5.89 -5.57
N TYR A 102 4.56 6.41 -6.55
CA TYR A 102 3.26 5.85 -6.86
C TYR A 102 3.38 4.45 -7.49
N PRO A 103 2.56 3.45 -7.08
CA PRO A 103 2.73 2.06 -7.51
C PRO A 103 2.81 1.83 -9.01
N LYS A 104 2.10 2.63 -9.83
CA LYS A 104 2.13 2.51 -11.30
C LYS A 104 3.54 2.66 -11.88
N TRP A 105 4.35 3.56 -11.32
CA TRP A 105 5.72 3.78 -11.75
C TRP A 105 6.62 2.64 -11.28
N TYR A 106 6.39 2.18 -10.06
CA TYR A 106 7.16 1.08 -9.49
C TYR A 106 6.92 -0.23 -10.25
N LEU A 107 5.66 -0.60 -10.48
CA LEU A 107 5.29 -1.77 -11.29
C LEU A 107 5.74 -1.61 -12.74
N GLY A 108 5.59 -0.42 -13.32
CA GLY A 108 6.05 -0.14 -14.68
C GLY A 108 7.56 -0.33 -14.86
N ALA A 109 8.36 -0.05 -13.83
CA ALA A 109 9.81 -0.20 -13.89
C ALA A 109 10.27 -1.66 -14.07
N TYR A 110 9.48 -2.65 -13.61
CA TYR A 110 9.77 -4.06 -13.83
C TYR A 110 9.71 -4.49 -15.30
N ARG A 111 8.97 -3.77 -16.16
CA ARG A 111 8.99 -4.01 -17.61
C ARG A 111 10.41 -3.89 -18.18
N ILE A 112 11.23 -3.00 -17.62
CA ILE A 112 12.63 -2.84 -18.01
C ILE A 112 13.39 -4.12 -17.70
N TYR A 113 13.27 -4.65 -16.47
CA TYR A 113 13.89 -5.91 -16.10
C TYR A 113 13.44 -7.08 -16.97
N LEU A 114 12.13 -7.22 -17.25
CA LEU A 114 11.65 -8.27 -18.15
C LEU A 114 12.22 -8.17 -19.57
N SER A 115 12.45 -6.95 -20.07
CA SER A 115 13.06 -6.71 -21.38
C SER A 115 14.55 -7.04 -21.37
N GLU A 116 15.26 -6.60 -20.34
CA GLU A 116 16.69 -6.83 -20.18
C GLU A 116 17.02 -8.30 -19.91
N ILE A 117 16.26 -8.98 -19.06
CA ILE A 117 16.39 -10.43 -18.83
C ILE A 117 16.27 -11.18 -20.16
N ARG A 118 15.30 -10.83 -20.99
CA ARG A 118 15.13 -11.43 -22.32
C ARG A 118 16.32 -11.15 -23.23
N ARG A 119 16.82 -9.91 -23.25
CA ARG A 119 18.02 -9.54 -24.01
C ARG A 119 19.22 -10.37 -23.56
N VAL A 120 19.46 -10.49 -22.26
CA VAL A 120 20.57 -11.26 -21.68
C VAL A 120 20.45 -12.73 -22.05
N ILE A 121 19.31 -13.36 -21.78
CA ILE A 121 19.08 -14.78 -22.11
C ILE A 121 19.32 -15.03 -23.61
N TRP A 122 18.73 -14.21 -24.48
CA TRP A 122 18.92 -14.36 -25.93
C TRP A 122 20.36 -14.14 -26.38
N HIS A 123 21.10 -13.22 -25.73
CA HIS A 123 22.49 -12.96 -26.10
C HIS A 123 23.40 -14.17 -25.86
N TYR A 124 23.16 -14.92 -24.78
CA TYR A 124 24.02 -16.05 -24.39
C TYR A 124 23.51 -17.42 -24.87
N HIS A 125 22.21 -17.57 -25.12
CA HIS A 125 21.57 -18.88 -25.37
C HIS A 125 20.68 -18.90 -26.62
N ALA A 126 20.92 -18.02 -27.60
CA ALA A 126 20.12 -17.98 -28.84
C ALA A 126 20.10 -19.31 -29.62
N ASP A 127 21.10 -20.16 -29.41
CA ASP A 127 21.24 -21.49 -29.99
C ASP A 127 20.42 -22.57 -29.27
N ASP A 128 19.92 -22.29 -28.06
CA ASP A 128 19.00 -23.16 -27.31
C ASP A 128 17.67 -22.44 -26.98
N PRO A 129 16.71 -22.45 -27.92
CA PRO A 129 15.40 -21.85 -27.72
C PRO A 129 14.60 -22.45 -26.56
N ASP A 130 14.79 -23.74 -26.24
CA ASP A 130 14.07 -24.40 -25.14
C ASP A 130 14.55 -23.85 -23.79
N LEU A 131 15.87 -23.78 -23.61
CA LEU A 131 16.48 -23.16 -22.43
C LEU A 131 16.05 -21.69 -22.29
N CYS A 132 16.05 -20.94 -23.39
CA CYS A 132 15.57 -19.56 -23.40
C CYS A 132 14.14 -19.45 -22.86
N LEU A 133 13.22 -20.27 -23.36
CA LEU A 133 11.81 -20.23 -22.94
C LEU A 133 11.66 -20.58 -21.46
N ARG A 134 12.36 -21.61 -21.00
CA ARG A 134 12.32 -22.05 -19.58
C ARG A 134 12.87 -21.00 -18.63
N LEU A 135 13.99 -20.35 -18.99
CA LEU A 135 14.55 -19.25 -18.21
C LEU A 135 13.59 -18.05 -18.19
N LEU A 136 13.03 -17.67 -19.34
CA LEU A 136 12.07 -16.57 -19.44
C LEU A 136 10.84 -16.81 -18.57
N GLU A 137 10.32 -18.04 -18.57
CA GLU A 137 9.19 -18.42 -17.72
C GLU A 137 9.55 -18.33 -16.23
N ALA A 138 10.70 -18.91 -15.82
CA ALA A 138 11.18 -18.87 -14.44
C ALA A 138 11.37 -17.43 -13.92
N PHE A 139 12.03 -16.57 -14.70
CA PHE A 139 12.23 -15.17 -14.34
C PHE A 139 10.92 -14.37 -14.32
N THR A 140 9.97 -14.68 -15.20
CA THR A 140 8.65 -14.05 -15.21
C THR A 140 7.91 -14.37 -13.92
N LYS A 141 7.85 -15.65 -13.52
CA LYS A 141 7.24 -16.09 -12.25
C LYS A 141 7.89 -15.41 -11.05
N ARG A 142 9.23 -15.37 -11.01
CA ARG A 142 10.01 -14.66 -9.97
C ARG A 142 9.65 -13.17 -9.90
N ILE A 143 9.63 -12.48 -11.04
CA ILE A 143 9.32 -11.04 -11.09
C ILE A 143 7.89 -10.77 -10.63
N ILE A 144 6.92 -11.59 -11.04
CA ILE A 144 5.54 -11.46 -10.59
C ILE A 144 5.44 -11.63 -9.06
N PHE A 145 6.17 -12.59 -8.48
CA PHE A 145 6.24 -12.73 -7.03
C PHE A 145 6.86 -11.49 -6.35
N ASP A 146 7.99 -10.99 -6.87
CA ASP A 146 8.63 -9.76 -6.37
C ASP A 146 7.69 -8.55 -6.44
N MET A 147 6.88 -8.43 -7.51
CA MET A 147 5.87 -7.37 -7.65
C MET A 147 4.78 -7.49 -6.57
N GLN A 148 4.30 -8.70 -6.27
CA GLN A 148 3.31 -8.95 -5.21
C GLN A 148 3.85 -8.45 -3.85
N LEU A 149 5.08 -8.83 -3.49
CA LEU A 149 5.75 -8.37 -2.27
C LEU A 149 5.98 -6.84 -2.26
N ALA A 150 6.29 -6.27 -3.42
CA ALA A 150 6.58 -4.84 -3.55
C ALA A 150 5.33 -3.97 -3.27
N ILE A 151 4.14 -4.43 -3.67
CA ILE A 151 2.88 -3.68 -3.49
C ILE A 151 2.15 -3.99 -2.19
N GLU A 152 2.44 -5.13 -1.54
CA GLU A 152 1.75 -5.56 -0.33
C GLU A 152 1.72 -4.48 0.76
N ASN A 153 2.87 -3.84 1.01
CA ASN A 153 2.99 -2.77 2.00
C ASN A 153 2.20 -1.50 1.62
N TYR A 154 1.97 -1.22 0.33
CA TYR A 154 1.15 -0.08 -0.07
C TYR A 154 -0.31 -0.30 0.33
N ILE A 155 -0.82 -1.52 0.16
CA ILE A 155 -2.21 -1.87 0.49
C ILE A 155 -2.40 -1.85 2.01
N ILE A 156 -1.50 -2.51 2.75
CA ILE A 156 -1.59 -2.58 4.22
C ILE A 156 -1.56 -1.18 4.84
N ASP A 157 -0.63 -0.33 4.42
CA ASP A 157 -0.49 1.02 4.97
C ASP A 157 -1.70 1.90 4.64
N GLN A 158 -2.22 1.85 3.40
CA GLN A 158 -3.44 2.58 3.03
C GLN A 158 -4.65 2.15 3.88
N LEU A 159 -4.81 0.85 4.12
CA LEU A 159 -5.87 0.35 4.99
C LEU A 159 -5.70 0.81 6.45
N GLN A 160 -4.47 0.85 6.95
CA GLN A 160 -4.17 1.36 8.29
C GLN A 160 -4.46 2.86 8.41
N GLN A 161 -4.03 3.66 7.45
CA GLN A 161 -4.32 5.11 7.41
C GLN A 161 -5.83 5.36 7.36
N LEU A 162 -6.57 4.63 6.53
CA LEU A 162 -8.03 4.72 6.47
C LEU A 162 -8.66 4.37 7.83
N GLY A 163 -8.17 3.34 8.51
CA GLY A 163 -8.62 2.98 9.86
C GLY A 163 -8.41 4.12 10.86
N HIS A 164 -7.23 4.74 10.87
CA HIS A 164 -6.95 5.89 11.73
C HIS A 164 -7.86 7.10 11.44
N PHE A 165 -8.09 7.42 10.16
CA PHE A 165 -9.04 8.49 9.79
C PHE A 165 -10.47 8.18 10.26
N GLN A 166 -10.90 6.91 10.23
CA GLN A 166 -12.20 6.52 10.78
C GLN A 166 -12.27 6.75 12.30
N ASP A 167 -11.20 6.41 13.04
CA ASP A 167 -11.13 6.64 14.48
C ASP A 167 -11.22 8.14 14.83
N GLU A 168 -10.56 9.01 14.05
CA GLU A 168 -10.64 10.46 14.20
C GLU A 168 -12.07 10.99 13.95
N ILE A 169 -12.74 10.50 12.91
CA ILE A 169 -14.13 10.87 12.61
C ILE A 169 -15.06 10.44 13.76
N ALA A 170 -14.87 9.23 14.31
CA ALA A 170 -15.63 8.76 15.46
C ALA A 170 -15.44 9.66 16.69
N ALA A 171 -14.20 10.09 16.95
CA ALA A 171 -13.90 10.99 18.07
C ALA A 171 -14.62 12.35 17.90
N VAL A 172 -14.59 12.93 16.70
CA VAL A 172 -15.30 14.19 16.41
C VAL A 172 -16.82 14.01 16.52
N ALA A 173 -17.37 12.93 15.99
CA ALA A 173 -18.80 12.63 16.07
C ALA A 173 -19.27 12.51 17.53
N LYS A 174 -18.45 11.88 18.39
CA LYS A 174 -18.72 11.79 19.83
C LYS A 174 -18.80 13.18 20.47
N ILE A 175 -17.82 14.05 20.21
CA ILE A 175 -17.80 15.43 20.75
C ILE A 175 -19.05 16.20 20.30
N ILE A 176 -19.46 16.07 19.03
CA ILE A 176 -20.69 16.70 18.51
C ILE A 176 -21.93 16.19 19.25
N GLY A 177 -21.99 14.87 19.51
CA GLY A 177 -23.06 14.25 20.29
C GLY A 177 -23.14 14.79 21.72
N ASP A 178 -21.98 14.94 22.37
CA ASP A 178 -21.87 15.48 23.73
C ASP A 178 -22.32 16.96 23.79
N ILE A 179 -21.89 17.78 22.83
CA ILE A 179 -22.31 19.19 22.69
C ILE A 179 -23.82 19.28 22.47
N ALA A 180 -24.36 18.41 21.62
CA ALA A 180 -25.79 18.39 21.33
C ALA A 180 -26.62 18.03 22.58
N GLU A 181 -26.17 17.07 23.39
CA GLU A 181 -26.86 16.75 24.65
C GLU A 181 -26.78 17.89 25.67
N GLN A 182 -25.62 18.56 25.79
CA GLN A 182 -25.50 19.76 26.63
C GLN A 182 -26.40 20.89 26.15
N THR A 183 -26.47 21.12 24.84
CA THR A 183 -27.33 22.14 24.23
C THR A 183 -28.81 21.84 24.48
N LYS A 184 -29.19 20.55 24.43
CA LYS A 184 -30.54 20.10 24.77
C LYS A 184 -30.88 20.41 26.24
N ILE A 185 -29.96 20.19 27.19
CA ILE A 185 -30.16 20.55 28.59
C ILE A 185 -30.28 22.07 28.76
N LEU A 186 -29.43 22.86 28.09
CA LEU A 186 -29.53 24.34 28.12
C LEU A 186 -30.88 24.82 27.58
N SER A 187 -31.36 24.22 26.49
CA SER A 187 -32.68 24.54 25.91
C SER A 187 -33.83 24.20 26.85
N LEU A 188 -33.69 23.12 27.64
CA LEU A 188 -34.66 22.73 28.66
C LEU A 188 -34.70 23.77 29.79
N ASN A 189 -33.54 24.19 30.29
CA ASN A 189 -33.45 25.23 31.31
C ASN A 189 -34.07 26.55 30.82
N ALA A 190 -33.77 26.95 29.57
CA ALA A 190 -34.38 28.12 28.95
C ALA A 190 -35.91 28.00 28.82
N SER A 191 -36.43 26.80 28.52
CA SER A 191 -37.87 26.54 28.45
C SER A 191 -38.55 26.70 29.81
N ILE A 192 -37.89 26.24 30.89
CA ILE A 192 -38.39 26.37 32.28
C ILE A 192 -38.42 27.85 32.69
N GLU A 193 -37.35 28.60 32.39
CA GLU A 193 -37.28 30.02 32.73
C GLU A 193 -38.28 30.86 31.92
N ALA A 194 -38.48 30.53 30.65
CA ALA A 194 -39.52 31.12 29.82
C ALA A 194 -40.93 30.88 30.41
N ALA A 195 -41.20 29.67 30.92
CA ALA A 195 -42.48 29.37 31.59
C ALA A 195 -42.64 30.16 32.89
N ARG A 196 -41.57 30.34 33.68
CA ARG A 196 -41.58 31.15 34.92
C ARG A 196 -41.86 32.64 34.64
N ALA A 197 -41.35 33.18 33.53
CA ALA A 197 -41.57 34.56 33.14
C ALA A 197 -43.00 34.85 32.63
N GLY A 198 -43.86 33.83 32.49
CA GLY A 198 -45.24 33.99 32.05
C GLY A 198 -45.35 34.62 30.66
N GLU A 199 -46.16 35.67 30.53
CA GLU A 199 -46.37 36.36 29.25
C GLU A 199 -45.07 36.99 28.68
N HIS A 200 -44.15 37.41 29.54
CA HIS A 200 -42.86 37.97 29.11
C HIS A 200 -41.91 36.91 28.52
N GLY A 201 -42.16 35.63 28.78
CA GLY A 201 -41.33 34.51 28.30
C GLY A 201 -41.79 33.85 27.00
N ARG A 202 -42.95 34.24 26.42
CA ARG A 202 -43.54 33.55 25.24
C ARG A 202 -42.56 33.45 24.06
N THR A 203 -41.90 34.54 23.69
CA THR A 203 -40.94 34.56 22.57
C THR A 203 -39.70 33.73 22.90
N PHE A 204 -39.23 33.77 24.16
CA PHE A 204 -38.10 32.96 24.62
C PHE A 204 -38.41 31.46 24.60
N SER A 205 -39.65 31.06 24.88
CA SER A 205 -40.11 29.67 24.83
C SER A 205 -40.00 29.09 23.41
N VAL A 206 -40.33 29.86 22.38
CA VAL A 206 -40.19 29.43 20.97
C VAL A 206 -38.73 29.20 20.60
N VAL A 207 -37.83 30.11 21.00
CA VAL A 207 -36.40 29.95 20.76
C VAL A 207 -35.85 28.72 21.49
N ALA A 208 -36.24 28.51 22.75
CA ALA A 208 -35.83 27.35 23.53
C ALA A 208 -36.27 26.03 22.87
N GLN A 209 -37.49 25.98 22.32
CA GLN A 209 -37.96 24.81 21.58
C GLN A 209 -37.16 24.58 20.29
N ALA A 210 -36.89 25.63 19.50
CA ALA A 210 -36.10 25.51 18.27
C ALA A 210 -34.66 25.02 18.54
N VAL A 211 -34.02 25.51 19.61
CA VAL A 211 -32.69 25.04 20.04
C VAL A 211 -32.74 23.58 20.47
N ARG A 212 -33.81 23.14 21.15
CA ARG A 212 -34.00 21.73 21.52
C ARG A 212 -34.11 20.82 20.32
N ASP A 213 -34.90 21.22 19.33
CA ASP A 213 -35.10 20.45 18.10
C ASP A 213 -33.81 20.38 17.28
N LEU A 214 -33.06 21.49 17.21
CA LEU A 214 -31.74 21.52 16.60
C LEU A 214 -30.77 20.58 17.32
N ALA A 215 -30.71 20.63 18.64
CA ALA A 215 -29.88 19.74 19.44
C ALA A 215 -30.23 18.26 19.20
N ALA A 216 -31.52 17.91 19.19
CA ALA A 216 -31.96 16.54 18.90
C ALA A 216 -31.53 16.06 17.51
N ARG A 217 -31.67 16.91 16.48
CA ARG A 217 -31.20 16.62 15.12
C ARG A 217 -29.68 16.47 15.04
N THR A 218 -28.93 17.30 15.75
CA THR A 218 -27.47 17.20 15.84
C THR A 218 -27.03 15.90 16.52
N SER A 219 -27.66 15.52 17.64
CA SER A 219 -27.40 14.23 18.29
C SER A 219 -27.69 13.05 17.37
N GLN A 220 -28.78 13.10 16.60
CA GLN A 220 -29.09 12.04 15.63
C GLN A 220 -28.03 11.96 14.54
N SER A 221 -27.62 13.09 13.97
CA SER A 221 -26.58 13.14 12.94
C SER A 221 -25.24 12.59 13.44
N ALA A 222 -24.86 12.90 14.67
CA ALA A 222 -23.66 12.35 15.31
C ALA A 222 -23.73 10.81 15.46
N ARG A 223 -24.91 10.27 15.79
CA ARG A 223 -25.14 8.81 15.86
C ARG A 223 -25.05 8.17 14.48
N ASP A 224 -25.63 8.78 13.46
CA ASP A 224 -25.58 8.27 12.09
C ASP A 224 -24.13 8.22 11.57
N ILE A 225 -23.33 9.26 11.85
CA ILE A 225 -21.89 9.26 11.54
C ILE A 225 -21.19 8.11 12.26
N THR A 226 -21.45 7.92 13.55
CA THR A 226 -20.85 6.83 14.34
C THR A 226 -21.20 5.45 13.75
N GLN A 227 -22.45 5.25 13.32
CA GLN A 227 -22.86 4.01 12.66
C GLN A 227 -22.13 3.80 11.33
N LYS A 228 -21.98 4.85 10.52
CA LYS A 228 -21.24 4.78 9.25
C LYS A 228 -19.76 4.46 9.45
N VAL A 229 -19.15 5.03 10.48
CA VAL A 229 -17.76 4.69 10.85
C VAL A 229 -17.64 3.22 11.23
N GLN A 230 -18.57 2.68 12.03
CA GLN A 230 -18.56 1.25 12.40
C GLN A 230 -18.74 0.34 11.18
N GLU A 231 -19.62 0.71 10.24
CA GLU A 231 -19.78 0.00 8.97
C GLU A 231 -18.48 -0.02 8.16
N ASN A 232 -17.79 1.13 8.08
CA ASN A 232 -16.50 1.25 7.41
C ASN A 232 -15.41 0.41 8.09
N HIS A 233 -15.33 0.38 9.42
CA HIS A 233 -14.38 -0.50 10.11
C HIS A 233 -14.61 -1.98 9.78
N ARG A 234 -15.86 -2.43 9.68
CA ARG A 234 -16.18 -3.81 9.27
C ARG A 234 -15.77 -4.08 7.82
N LEU A 235 -15.89 -3.08 6.93
CA LEU A 235 -15.40 -3.19 5.56
C LEU A 235 -13.87 -3.31 5.53
N LEU A 236 -13.16 -2.45 6.26
CA LEU A 236 -11.70 -2.48 6.37
C LEU A 236 -11.19 -3.80 6.94
N ALA A 237 -11.83 -4.33 8.00
CA ALA A 237 -11.47 -5.62 8.59
C ALA A 237 -11.65 -6.78 7.60
N ARG A 238 -12.73 -6.78 6.81
CA ARG A 238 -12.93 -7.76 5.73
C ARG A 238 -11.84 -7.68 4.67
N MET A 239 -11.48 -6.48 4.22
CA MET A 239 -10.40 -6.29 3.24
C MET A 239 -9.05 -6.78 3.75
N GLN A 240 -8.75 -6.59 5.04
CA GLN A 240 -7.52 -7.10 5.67
C GLN A 240 -7.51 -8.63 5.79
N GLN A 241 -8.67 -9.26 5.94
CA GLN A 241 -8.78 -10.72 6.01
C GLN A 241 -8.63 -11.35 4.62
N THR A 242 -9.30 -10.82 3.59
CA THR A 242 -9.17 -11.30 2.20
C THR A 242 -7.76 -11.13 1.64
N GLY A 243 -6.96 -10.19 2.16
CA GLY A 243 -5.54 -10.05 1.77
C GLY A 243 -4.60 -11.06 2.42
N LYS A 244 -5.06 -11.85 3.39
CA LYS A 244 -4.28 -12.90 4.08
C LYS A 244 -4.64 -14.32 3.66
N GLU A 245 -5.79 -14.48 3.01
CA GLU A 245 -6.29 -15.73 2.39
C GLU A 245 -5.85 -15.79 0.92
#